data_AF-A0A968C2U8-F1
#
_entry.id   AF-A0A968C2U8-F1
#
_cell.length_a   1.000
_cell.length_b   1.000
_cell.length_c   1.000
_cell.angle_alpha   90.00
_cell.angle_beta   90.00
_cell.angle_gamma   90.00
#
_symmetry.space_group_name_H-M   'P 1'
#
loop_
_entity.id
_entity.type
_entity.pdbx_description
1 polymer ?
#
loop_
_entity_poly.entity_id
_entity_poly.type
_entity_poly.pdbx_seq_one_letter_code
_entity_poly.pdbx_strand_id
1 'polypeptide(L)' 'RLEVLRGPQGTLYGRDSTAGTVSAITKRPSFEGFQGRVGVEIGNYDLVRVKGALDLTLSEHFAVR' A
#
# COMPACT_ATOMS: atom_id res chain seq x y z
N ARG A 1 2.40 -2.46 -0.91
CA ARG A 1 3.24 -3.57 -1.44
C ARG A 1 2.54 -4.89 -1.15
N LEU A 2 2.82 -5.94 -1.93
CA LEU A 2 2.32 -7.29 -1.67
C LEU A 2 3.48 -8.18 -1.26
N GLU A 3 3.32 -8.93 -0.18
CA GLU A 3 4.26 -9.96 0.28
C GLU A 3 3.58 -11.31 0.12
N VAL A 4 4.26 -12.25 -0.53
CA VAL A 4 3.75 -13.60 -0.77
C VAL A 4 4.69 -14.57 -0.08
N LEU A 5 4.15 -15.28 0.90
CA LEU A 5 4.85 -16.34 1.62
C LEU A 5 4.28 -17.67 1.15
N ARG A 6 5.13 -18.48 0.54
CA ARG A 6 4.77 -19.81 0.02
C ARG A 6 4.87 -20.84 1.14
N GLY A 7 3.87 -21.71 1.24
CA GLY A 7 3.80 -22.74 2.27
C GLY A 7 3.33 -22.20 3.64
N PRO A 8 3.02 -23.10 4.58
CA PRO A 8 2.36 -22.71 5.83
C PRO A 8 3.12 -21.63 6.62
N GLN A 9 2.44 -20.56 7.04
CA GLN A 9 3.01 -19.49 7.88
C GLN A 9 2.40 -19.42 9.27
N GLY A 10 2.54 -20.51 10.04
CA GLY A 10 1.96 -20.65 11.38
C GLY A 10 2.48 -19.62 12.41
N THR A 11 3.77 -19.27 12.37
CA THR A 11 4.38 -18.35 13.35
C THR A 11 4.06 -16.88 13.09
N LEU A 12 3.92 -16.49 11.82
CA LEU A 12 3.72 -15.09 11.43
C LEU A 12 2.23 -14.72 11.32
N TYR A 13 1.37 -15.68 10.98
CA TYR A 13 -0.05 -15.44 10.67
C TYR A 13 -1.02 -16.41 11.36
N GLY A 14 -0.52 -17.27 12.26
CA GLY A 14 -1.36 -18.19 13.02
C GLY A 14 -1.83 -19.41 12.23
N ARG A 15 -2.77 -20.17 12.82
CA ARG A 15 -3.23 -21.49 12.34
C ARG A 15 -3.84 -21.48 10.94
N ASP A 16 -4.28 -20.33 10.43
CA ASP A 16 -5.05 -20.26 9.20
C ASP A 16 -4.17 -20.18 7.93
N SER A 17 -2.85 -20.05 8.08
CA SER A 17 -1.92 -20.08 6.96
C SER A 17 -1.39 -21.49 6.72
N THR A 18 -2.21 -22.38 6.15
CA THR A 18 -1.81 -23.77 5.84
C THR A 18 -1.24 -23.92 4.41
N ALA A 19 -1.72 -23.13 3.45
CA ALA A 19 -1.26 -23.17 2.05
C ALA A 19 -0.22 -22.08 1.70
N GLY A 20 -0.15 -21.02 2.52
CA GLY A 20 0.60 -19.80 2.24
C GLY A 20 -0.18 -18.56 2.64
N THR A 21 0.50 -17.42 2.70
CA THR A 21 -0.12 -16.12 3.02
C THR A 21 0.20 -15.10 1.95
N VAL A 22 -0.82 -14.32 1.58
CA VAL A 22 -0.64 -13.07 0.83
C VAL A 22 -0.96 -11.92 1.77
N SER A 23 0.01 -11.03 1.98
CA SER A 23 -0.12 -9.86 2.84
C SER A 23 -0.04 -8.59 2.02
N ALA A 24 -1.09 -7.77 2.09
CA ALA A 24 -1.14 -6.47 1.46
C ALA A 24 -0.80 -5.38 2.47
N ILE A 25 0.37 -4.76 2.31
CA ILE A 25 0.86 -3.70 3.19
C ILE A 25 0.57 -2.35 2.54
N THR A 26 -0.25 -1.55 3.22
CA THR A 26 -0.56 -0.18 2.82
C THR A 26 0.67 0.72 2.99
N LYS A 27 0.75 1.78 2.17
CA LYS A 27 1.86 2.73 2.26
C LYS A 27 1.62 3.66 3.45
N ARG A 28 2.61 3.82 4.32
CA ARG A 28 2.54 4.74 5.47
C ARG A 28 2.70 6.20 5.02
N PRO A 29 2.23 7.17 5.83
CA PRO A 29 2.58 8.59 5.66
C PRO A 29 4.09 8.80 5.71
N SER A 30 4.59 9.81 4.99
CA SER A 30 5.99 10.25 5.06
C SER A 30 6.15 11.42 6.01
N PHE A 31 7.27 11.46 6.74
CA PHE A 31 7.68 12.59 7.59
C PHE A 31 8.62 13.57 6.85
N GLU A 32 8.89 13.32 5.57
CA GLU A 32 9.77 14.14 4.73
C GLU A 32 9.08 15.41 4.18
N GLY A 33 8.00 15.86 4.84
CA GLY A 33 7.22 17.03 4.44
C GLY A 33 6.07 16.71 3.49
N PHE A 34 5.68 17.71 2.69
CA PHE A 34 4.59 17.58 1.72
C PHE A 34 5.03 16.75 0.52
N GLN A 35 4.32 15.66 0.23
CA GLN A 35 4.53 14.87 -1.00
C GLN A 35 3.20 14.55 -1.65
N GLY A 36 3.17 14.56 -2.98
CA GLY A 36 1.98 14.21 -3.74
C GLY A 36 2.36 13.38 -4.96
N ARG A 37 1.46 12.49 -5.37
CA ARG A 37 1.55 11.82 -6.67
C ARG A 37 0.17 11.75 -7.28
N VAL A 38 0.08 12.15 -8.55
CA VAL A 38 -1.11 11.99 -9.38
C VAL A 38 -0.72 11.15 -10.60
N GLY A 39 -1.65 10.32 -11.07
CA GLY A 39 -1.49 9.50 -12.26
C GLY A 39 -2.80 9.45 -13.03
N VAL A 40 -2.69 9.55 -14.36
CA VAL A 40 -3.80 9.40 -15.29
C VAL A 40 -3.44 8.29 -16.27
N GLU A 41 -4.36 7.36 -16.46
CA GLU A 41 -4.23 6.18 -17.31
C GLU A 41 -5.39 6.20 -18.31
N ILE A 42 -5.06 6.20 -19.60
CA ILE A 42 -6.02 6.12 -20.71
C ILE A 42 -5.68 4.86 -21.52
N GLY A 43 -6.68 4.05 -21.87
CA GLY A 43 -6.46 2.78 -22.55
C GLY A 43 -7.67 2.25 -23.32
N ASN A 44 -7.52 1.03 -23.83
CA ASN A 44 -8.58 0.34 -24.58
C ASN A 44 -9.84 0.13 -23.74
N TYR A 45 -10.97 -0.12 -24.41
CA TYR A 45 -12.29 -0.31 -23.78
C TYR A 45 -12.73 0.91 -22.98
N ASP A 46 -12.50 2.12 -23.52
CA ASP A 46 -12.86 3.40 -22.91
C ASP A 46 -12.30 3.58 -21.49
N LEU A 47 -11.14 2.95 -21.21
CA LEU A 47 -10.52 3.03 -19.89
C LEU A 47 -9.97 4.43 -19.66
N VAL A 48 -10.57 5.13 -18.70
CA VAL A 48 -10.01 6.35 -18.10
C VAL A 48 -9.91 6.13 -16.60
N ARG A 49 -8.71 6.26 -16.06
CA ARG A 49 -8.44 6.05 -14.64
C ARG A 49 -7.55 7.15 -14.09
N VAL A 50 -7.99 7.72 -12.98
CA VAL A 50 -7.24 8.74 -12.23
C VAL A 50 -6.89 8.17 -10.86
N LYS A 51 -5.63 8.33 -10.46
CA LYS A 51 -5.12 7.94 -9.15
C LYS A 51 -4.39 9.12 -8.54
N GLY A 52 -4.61 9.34 -7.24
CA GLY A 52 -3.95 10.38 -6.47
C GLY A 52 -3.55 9.86 -5.10
N ALA A 53 -2.46 10.38 -4.55
CA ALA A 53 -2.10 10.23 -3.15
C ALA A 53 -1.40 11.51 -2.69
N LEU A 54 -1.68 11.90 -1.45
CA LEU A 54 -1.05 13.04 -0.79
C LEU A 54 -0.43 12.52 0.51
N ASP A 55 0.69 13.09 0.93
CA ASP A 55 1.34 12.84 2.20
C ASP A 55 1.60 14.21 2.81
N LEU A 56 1.11 14.43 4.04
CA LEU A 56 1.22 15.68 4.78
C LEU A 56 1.89 15.41 6.13
N THR A 57 3.06 16.01 6.34
CA THR A 57 3.70 16.06 7.67
C THR A 57 3.17 17.29 8.41
N LEU A 58 2.57 17.08 9.58
CA LEU A 58 2.02 18.15 10.43
C LEU A 58 2.97 18.51 11.59
N SER A 59 3.78 17.55 12.04
CA SER A 59 4.86 17.76 13.02
C SER A 59 5.94 16.69 12.87
N GLU A 60 7.01 16.76 13.66
CA GLU A 60 8.07 15.73 13.73
C GLU A 60 7.55 14.33 14.14
N HIS A 61 6.34 14.25 14.68
CA HIS A 61 5.74 13.01 15.18
C HIS A 61 4.36 12.70 14.60
N PHE A 62 3.77 13.61 13.82
CA PHE A 62 2.45 13.41 13.23
C PHE A 62 2.44 13.68 11.73
N ALA A 63 2.02 12.68 10.96
CA ALA A 63 1.87 12.74 9.51
C ALA A 63 0.62 11.96 9.05
N VAL A 64 -0.01 12.43 7.98
CA VAL A 64 -1.22 11.85 7.38
C VAL A 64 -1.03 11.62 5.89
N ARG A 65 -1.75 10.64 5.33
CA ARG A 65 -1.71 10.25 3.92
C ARG A 65 -3.13 10.01 3.41
#